data_AF-I4WB76-F1
#
_entry.id   AF-I4WB76-F1
#
_cell.length_a   1.000
_cell.length_b   1.000
_cell.length_c   1.000
_cell.angle_alpha   90.00
_cell.angle_beta   90.00
_cell.angle_gamma   90.00
#
_symmetry.space_group_name_H-M   'P 1'
#
loop_
_entity.id
_entity.type
_entity.pdbx_description
1 polymer ?
#
loop_
_entity_poly.entity_id
_entity_poly.type
_entity_poly.pdbx_seq_one_letter_code
_entity_poly.pdbx_strand_id
1 'polypeptide(L)'
;MEDFDVSAWLGLLSQTTRFITLDTTAADGLIVERFEGREAVNDDFRFELDCVSASAFIDLKPLIGQPISVGIATAAGGRRYWHGIITHAASLGADGGLARYRLDMQSGLALLALRRNALIFQDRSALDVVTQVLADYPQLKVRTEVTTALRTRPICTQYRETDLAFVQRLLGEEGLSYRFEHDQTSSDDGPGHTLVIFDTQAAQPTGAPAAVRFHRIDATEQDDAVSVFSERRQLVPDQVTTASWKPDQVLSVAGTAQAPHDGNAPELPSLDVFDADRSGRFDTAAQAQHYATHRLDALRLPARTFRGQGAVRTLEAGKSYVLTQHPDLSGQAFVPLTLDHVATNNLGTALPHLRGSQTDDSTLGKGSYRQQFDAVPAGTPIAPAHRDRPL
;
A
#
# COMPACT_ATOMS: atom_id res chain seq x y z
N MET A 1 21.56 21.23 -43.28
CA MET A 1 21.74 21.25 -41.82
C MET A 1 20.49 21.91 -41.32
N GLU A 2 19.44 21.10 -41.08
CA GLU A 2 18.16 21.63 -40.61
C GLU A 2 18.39 22.20 -39.21
N ASP A 3 17.92 23.43 -38.99
CA ASP A 3 17.98 24.10 -37.69
C ASP A 3 17.25 23.23 -36.66
N PHE A 4 18.01 22.70 -35.70
CA PHE A 4 17.47 21.97 -34.57
C PHE A 4 16.71 22.97 -33.68
N ASP A 5 15.38 22.98 -33.75
CA ASP A 5 14.54 23.86 -32.95
C ASP A 5 14.53 23.39 -31.48
N VAL A 6 15.50 23.92 -30.72
CA VAL A 6 15.66 23.70 -29.27
C VAL A 6 14.39 24.10 -28.51
N SER A 7 13.63 25.09 -28.99
CA SER A 7 12.43 25.58 -28.30
C SER A 7 11.25 24.61 -28.44
N ALA A 8 11.07 24.01 -29.63
CA ALA A 8 10.14 22.90 -29.82
C ALA A 8 10.55 21.69 -28.96
N TRP A 9 11.83 21.34 -28.90
CA TRP A 9 12.37 20.25 -28.08
C TRP A 9 12.18 20.46 -26.56
N LEU A 10 12.37 21.68 -26.05
CA LEU A 10 12.10 22.00 -24.65
C LEU A 10 10.60 21.97 -24.33
N GLY A 11 9.74 22.38 -25.27
CA GLY A 11 8.29 22.20 -25.18
C GLY A 11 7.86 20.74 -25.13
N LEU A 12 8.58 19.84 -25.83
CA LEU A 12 8.37 18.38 -25.78
C LEU A 12 8.71 17.77 -24.42
N LEU A 13 9.58 18.40 -23.63
CA LEU A 13 9.91 17.95 -22.29
C LEU A 13 9.05 18.58 -21.19
N SER A 14 8.12 19.46 -21.58
CA SER A 14 7.17 20.06 -20.65
C SER A 14 6.23 19.01 -20.06
N GLN A 15 6.00 19.14 -18.76
CA GLN A 15 5.11 18.29 -17.98
C GLN A 15 3.68 18.86 -17.85
N THR A 16 3.42 20.09 -18.33
CA THR A 16 2.18 20.84 -18.06
C THR A 16 0.91 20.16 -18.56
N THR A 17 0.95 19.49 -19.72
CA THR A 17 -0.21 18.82 -20.34
C THR A 17 -0.10 17.29 -20.31
N ARG A 18 0.81 16.75 -19.50
CA ARG A 18 1.10 15.32 -19.47
C ARG A 18 0.06 14.55 -18.68
N PHE A 19 -0.24 13.34 -19.13
CA PHE A 19 -1.12 12.45 -18.39
C PHE A 19 -0.49 12.03 -17.05
N ILE A 20 0.82 11.76 -17.07
CA ILE A 20 1.64 11.42 -15.91
C ILE A 20 2.73 12.49 -15.74
N THR A 21 2.94 12.95 -14.51
CA THR A 21 4.00 13.90 -14.14
C THR A 21 4.89 13.33 -13.07
N LEU A 22 6.13 13.83 -13.04
CA LEU A 22 7.17 13.49 -12.10
C LEU A 22 7.74 14.79 -11.53
N ASP A 23 7.78 14.88 -10.21
CA ASP A 23 8.43 15.98 -9.50
C ASP A 23 9.52 15.43 -8.60
N THR A 24 10.75 15.90 -8.81
CA THR A 24 11.92 15.59 -7.99
C THR A 24 12.91 16.74 -8.08
N THR A 25 13.50 17.13 -6.95
CA THR A 25 14.53 18.18 -6.88
C THR A 25 15.91 17.67 -7.29
N ALA A 26 16.07 16.35 -7.46
CA ALA A 26 17.35 15.69 -7.62
C ALA A 26 17.83 15.60 -9.08
N ALA A 27 16.91 15.71 -10.05
CA ALA A 27 17.23 15.80 -11.47
C ALA A 27 16.12 16.49 -12.26
N ASP A 28 16.55 17.40 -13.14
CA ASP A 28 15.67 18.04 -14.10
C ASP A 28 15.54 17.23 -15.39
N GLY A 29 14.39 17.38 -16.06
CA GLY A 29 14.20 16.83 -17.41
C GLY A 29 13.98 15.32 -17.48
N LEU A 30 13.63 14.67 -16.37
CA LEU A 30 13.08 13.31 -16.35
C LEU A 30 11.56 13.35 -16.56
N ILE A 31 11.06 12.51 -17.46
CA ILE A 31 9.64 12.42 -17.77
C ILE A 31 9.22 10.96 -17.78
N VAL A 32 8.17 10.63 -17.03
CA VAL A 32 7.64 9.26 -16.97
C VAL A 32 7.00 8.89 -18.32
N GLU A 33 7.42 7.77 -18.88
CA GLU A 33 6.81 7.11 -20.03
C GLU A 33 5.73 6.13 -19.58
N ARG A 34 6.02 5.34 -18.54
CA ARG A 34 5.11 4.35 -17.94
C ARG A 34 5.42 4.20 -16.47
N PHE A 35 4.41 3.83 -15.69
CA PHE A 35 4.66 3.25 -14.38
C PHE A 35 3.86 1.97 -14.14
N GLU A 36 4.43 1.12 -13.30
CA GLU A 36 3.75 0.02 -12.63
C GLU A 36 3.82 0.25 -11.13
N GLY A 37 2.67 0.22 -10.46
CA GLY A 37 2.56 0.56 -9.05
C GLY A 37 1.84 -0.52 -8.26
N ARG A 38 2.17 -0.67 -6.98
CA ARG A 38 1.38 -1.44 -6.03
C ARG A 38 1.23 -0.67 -4.73
N GLU A 39 0.00 -0.60 -4.24
CA GLU A 39 -0.36 -0.10 -2.91
C GLU A 39 -1.12 -1.19 -2.16
N ALA A 40 -0.95 -1.29 -0.84
CA ALA A 40 -1.74 -2.21 -0.04
C ALA A 40 -1.84 -1.77 1.44
N VAL A 41 -2.89 -2.25 2.10
CA VAL A 41 -2.99 -2.20 3.56
C VAL A 41 -2.05 -3.25 4.14
N ASN A 42 -1.33 -2.91 5.21
CA ASN A 42 -0.35 -3.78 5.88
C ASN A 42 0.86 -4.21 5.02
N ASP A 43 1.16 -3.46 3.95
CA ASP A 43 2.35 -3.64 3.13
C ASP A 43 2.91 -2.27 2.70
N ASP A 44 4.14 -2.25 2.18
CA ASP A 44 4.71 -1.03 1.58
C ASP A 44 4.09 -0.76 0.20
N PHE A 45 4.06 0.51 -0.23
CA PHE A 45 3.79 0.83 -1.63
C PHE A 45 5.09 0.86 -2.43
N ARG A 46 5.00 0.51 -3.72
CA ARG A 46 6.14 0.56 -4.64
C ARG A 46 5.69 0.93 -6.04
N PHE A 47 6.46 1.78 -6.70
CA PHE A 47 6.24 2.19 -8.08
C PHE A 47 7.54 2.07 -8.86
N GLU A 48 7.53 1.30 -9.94
CA GLU A 48 8.58 1.27 -10.95
C GLU A 48 8.22 2.30 -12.02
N LEU A 49 9.10 3.28 -12.23
CA LEU A 49 8.91 4.39 -13.16
C LEU A 49 9.92 4.28 -14.30
N ASP A 50 9.43 4.03 -15.50
CA ASP A 50 10.25 4.14 -16.70
C ASP A 50 10.18 5.59 -17.19
N CYS A 51 11.35 6.23 -17.25
CA CYS A 51 11.52 7.63 -17.56
C CYS A 51 12.38 7.84 -18.81
N VAL A 52 12.14 8.95 -19.50
CA VAL A 52 12.98 9.44 -20.60
C VAL A 52 13.56 10.81 -20.27
N SER A 53 14.74 11.10 -20.80
CA SER A 53 15.38 12.41 -20.74
C SER A 53 16.16 12.72 -22.03
N ALA A 54 16.37 14.00 -22.32
CA ALA A 54 17.30 14.43 -23.37
C ALA A 54 18.78 14.33 -22.93
N SER A 55 19.05 14.23 -21.63
CA SER A 55 20.41 14.02 -21.13
C SER A 55 20.67 12.53 -20.94
N ALA A 56 21.74 12.02 -21.56
CA ALA A 56 22.25 10.66 -21.32
C ALA A 56 23.21 10.57 -20.12
N PHE A 57 23.46 11.70 -19.43
CA PHE A 57 24.50 11.83 -18.42
C PHE A 57 23.95 12.24 -17.05
N ILE A 58 22.67 11.97 -16.76
CA ILE A 58 22.11 12.17 -15.42
C ILE A 58 22.89 11.31 -14.42
N ASP A 59 23.50 11.96 -13.41
CA ASP A 59 24.14 11.25 -12.30
C ASP A 59 23.06 10.62 -11.42
N LEU A 60 23.11 9.29 -11.28
CA LEU A 60 22.12 8.53 -10.54
C LEU A 60 22.37 8.59 -9.02
N LYS A 61 23.61 8.81 -8.59
CA LYS A 61 23.97 8.75 -7.17
C LYS A 61 23.23 9.81 -6.34
N PRO A 62 23.08 11.07 -6.78
CA PRO A 62 22.30 12.08 -6.07
C PRO A 62 20.81 11.78 -5.99
N LEU A 63 20.25 10.94 -6.88
CA LEU A 63 18.83 10.58 -6.87
C LEU A 63 18.47 9.70 -5.68
N ILE A 64 19.35 8.79 -5.28
CA ILE A 64 19.04 7.78 -4.26
C ILE A 64 18.74 8.44 -2.91
N GLY A 65 17.60 8.07 -2.32
CA GLY A 65 17.09 8.57 -1.04
C GLY A 65 16.38 9.92 -1.13
N GLN A 66 16.30 10.54 -2.31
CA GLN A 66 15.61 11.82 -2.47
C GLN A 66 14.09 11.63 -2.58
N PRO A 67 13.30 12.61 -2.13
CA PRO A 67 11.86 12.60 -2.31
C PRO A 67 11.51 12.70 -3.80
N ILE A 68 10.44 12.01 -4.17
CA ILE A 68 9.88 12.01 -5.52
C ILE A 68 8.35 11.94 -5.45
N SER A 69 7.69 12.65 -6.37
CA SER A 69 6.24 12.66 -6.48
C SER A 69 5.81 12.29 -7.88
N VAL A 70 4.86 11.37 -8.00
CA VAL A 70 4.24 10.95 -9.25
C VAL A 70 2.79 11.43 -9.26
N GLY A 71 2.41 12.18 -10.28
CA GLY A 71 1.05 12.69 -10.44
C GLY A 71 0.37 12.09 -11.66
N ILE A 72 -0.89 11.66 -11.54
CA ILE A 72 -1.74 11.25 -12.67
C ILE A 72 -2.94 12.17 -12.79
N ALA A 73 -3.23 12.65 -14.00
CA ALA A 73 -4.44 13.44 -14.27
C ALA A 73 -5.69 12.59 -14.04
N THR A 74 -6.75 13.14 -13.43
CA THR A 74 -8.03 12.47 -13.14
C THR A 74 -9.14 12.94 -14.08
N ALA A 75 -10.26 12.21 -14.14
CA ALA A 75 -11.42 12.58 -14.97
C ALA A 75 -12.03 13.94 -14.58
N ALA A 76 -11.95 14.29 -13.29
CA ALA A 76 -12.48 15.54 -12.75
C ALA A 76 -11.59 16.78 -13.03
N GLY A 77 -10.54 16.64 -13.85
CA GLY A 77 -9.64 17.75 -14.21
C GLY A 77 -8.55 18.06 -13.17
N GLY A 78 -8.46 17.27 -12.09
CA GLY A 78 -7.41 17.36 -11.08
C GLY A 78 -6.28 16.35 -11.31
N ARG A 79 -5.46 16.15 -10.27
CA ARG A 79 -4.44 15.10 -10.21
C ARG A 79 -4.57 14.29 -8.94
N ARG A 80 -4.22 13.01 -9.03
CA ARG A 80 -3.86 12.21 -7.87
C ARG A 80 -2.34 12.14 -7.78
N TYR A 81 -1.82 12.30 -6.59
CA TYR A 81 -0.39 12.20 -6.30
C TYR A 81 -0.06 10.99 -5.45
N TRP A 82 1.08 10.39 -5.76
CA TRP A 82 1.82 9.49 -4.90
C TRP A 82 3.17 10.12 -4.59
N HIS A 83 3.62 9.97 -3.35
CA HIS A 83 4.85 10.54 -2.83
C HIS A 83 5.66 9.42 -2.20
N GLY A 84 6.96 9.45 -2.39
CA GLY A 84 7.87 8.47 -1.79
C GLY A 84 9.31 8.92 -1.90
N ILE A 85 10.22 7.97 -1.75
CA ILE A 85 11.66 8.14 -1.88
C ILE A 85 12.19 7.27 -3.02
N ILE A 86 13.21 7.76 -3.73
CA ILE A 86 13.89 7.00 -4.77
C ILE A 86 14.79 5.97 -4.09
N THR A 87 14.43 4.69 -4.17
CA THR A 87 15.17 3.58 -3.55
C THR A 87 16.15 2.90 -4.51
N HIS A 88 15.88 3.01 -5.81
CA HIS A 88 16.72 2.48 -6.87
C HIS A 88 16.64 3.38 -8.10
N ALA A 89 17.75 3.48 -8.83
CA ALA A 89 17.84 4.23 -10.08
C ALA A 89 18.80 3.52 -11.05
N ALA A 90 18.40 3.37 -12.31
CA ALA A 90 19.19 2.73 -13.35
C ALA A 90 19.15 3.52 -14.66
N SER A 91 20.26 3.52 -15.40
CA SER A 91 20.33 3.99 -16.78
C SER A 91 20.13 2.79 -17.71
N LEU A 92 19.14 2.88 -18.62
CA LEU A 92 18.74 1.81 -19.52
C LEU A 92 19.29 1.98 -20.95
N GLY A 93 20.15 2.98 -21.16
CA GLY A 93 20.76 3.30 -22.46
C GLY A 93 20.09 4.46 -23.18
N ALA A 94 20.62 4.79 -24.37
CA ALA A 94 20.17 5.91 -25.19
C ALA A 94 20.13 5.51 -26.67
N ASP A 95 19.20 6.08 -27.42
CA ASP A 95 18.97 5.77 -28.86
C ASP A 95 19.50 6.86 -29.80
N GLY A 96 20.29 7.80 -29.27
CA GLY A 96 20.84 8.95 -30.02
C GLY A 96 19.92 10.17 -30.05
N GLY A 97 18.68 10.06 -29.56
CA GLY A 97 17.77 11.19 -29.34
C GLY A 97 17.39 11.36 -27.87
N LEU A 98 17.06 10.27 -27.19
CA LEU A 98 16.68 10.25 -25.78
C LEU A 98 17.44 9.16 -25.02
N ALA A 99 17.62 9.38 -23.74
CA ALA A 99 18.10 8.39 -22.78
C ALA A 99 16.95 7.89 -21.92
N ARG A 100 16.98 6.60 -21.60
CA ARG A 100 15.98 5.92 -20.76
C ARG A 100 16.56 5.65 -19.38
N TYR A 101 15.74 5.86 -18.36
CA TYR A 101 16.07 5.66 -16.96
C TYR A 101 14.94 4.90 -16.27
N ARG A 102 15.27 4.14 -15.24
CA ARG A 102 14.28 3.50 -14.35
C ARG A 102 14.48 3.97 -12.93
N LEU A 103 13.41 4.38 -12.27
CA LEU A 103 13.41 4.77 -10.87
C LEU A 103 12.41 3.92 -10.09
N ASP A 104 12.81 3.42 -8.92
CA ASP A 104 11.88 2.74 -8.00
C ASP A 104 11.54 3.67 -6.84
N MET A 105 10.28 4.06 -6.74
CA MET A 105 9.73 4.86 -5.65
C MET A 105 9.06 3.95 -4.62
N GLN A 106 9.44 4.09 -3.35
CA GLN A 106 8.81 3.37 -2.23
C GLN A 106 8.54 4.34 -1.07
N SER A 107 7.84 3.89 -0.02
CA SER A 107 7.66 4.70 1.18
C SER A 107 8.93 4.74 2.03
N GLY A 108 8.86 5.50 3.13
CA GLY A 108 9.90 5.46 4.17
C GLY A 108 10.08 4.09 4.82
N LEU A 109 9.11 3.16 4.73
CA LEU A 109 9.26 1.78 5.23
C LEU A 109 10.40 1.01 4.54
N ALA A 110 10.74 1.35 3.30
CA ALA A 110 11.87 0.76 2.60
C ALA A 110 13.20 0.95 3.35
N LEU A 111 13.38 2.09 4.05
CA LEU A 111 14.58 2.37 4.83
C LEU A 111 14.70 1.44 6.04
N LEU A 112 13.56 1.10 6.67
CA LEU A 112 13.50 0.20 7.81
C LEU A 112 13.90 -1.23 7.45
N ALA A 113 13.80 -1.61 6.17
CA ALA A 113 14.25 -2.93 5.69
C ALA A 113 15.78 -3.04 5.63
N LEU A 114 16.50 -1.91 5.59
CA LEU A 114 17.96 -1.86 5.43
C LEU A 114 18.71 -1.83 6.76
N ARG A 115 18.02 -1.60 7.88
CA ARG A 115 18.62 -1.58 9.23
C ARG A 115 18.19 -2.80 10.03
N ARG A 116 19.16 -3.46 10.66
CA ARG A 116 18.97 -4.63 11.52
C ARG A 116 19.60 -4.36 12.88
N ASN A 117 18.83 -4.54 13.96
CA ASN A 117 19.27 -4.21 15.32
C ASN A 117 19.03 -5.35 16.32
N ALA A 118 19.59 -5.18 17.52
CA ALA A 118 19.31 -5.97 18.71
C ALA A 118 19.10 -5.02 19.90
N LEU A 119 17.84 -4.73 20.23
CA LEU A 119 17.44 -3.70 21.19
C LEU A 119 16.47 -4.26 22.23
N ILE A 120 16.51 -3.69 23.43
CA ILE A 120 15.59 -4.01 24.53
C ILE A 120 14.83 -2.73 24.88
N PHE A 121 13.50 -2.83 24.89
CA PHE A 121 12.58 -1.80 25.34
C PHE A 121 11.92 -2.29 26.63
N GLN A 122 11.87 -1.44 27.64
CA GLN A 122 11.32 -1.78 28.96
C GLN A 122 10.16 -0.87 29.29
N ASP A 123 9.10 -1.45 29.87
CA ASP A 123 7.91 -0.74 30.34
C ASP A 123 7.27 0.16 29.27
N ARG A 124 7.09 -0.40 28.06
CA ARG A 124 6.49 0.28 26.90
C ARG A 124 5.36 -0.55 26.29
N SER A 125 4.34 0.12 25.75
CA SER A 125 3.37 -0.55 24.87
C SER A 125 3.99 -0.87 23.50
N ALA A 126 3.33 -1.73 22.70
CA ALA A 126 3.78 -1.98 21.33
C ALA A 126 3.84 -0.69 20.50
N LEU A 127 2.82 0.18 20.64
CA LEU A 127 2.75 1.42 19.88
C LEU A 127 3.83 2.41 20.29
N ASP A 128 4.17 2.49 21.59
CA ASP A 128 5.30 3.31 22.04
C ASP A 128 6.62 2.84 21.40
N VAL A 129 6.84 1.53 21.39
CA VAL A 129 8.05 0.93 20.78
C VAL A 129 8.08 1.18 19.27
N VAL A 130 6.97 0.95 18.57
CA VAL A 130 6.85 1.19 17.13
C VAL A 130 7.09 2.67 16.82
N THR A 131 6.48 3.59 17.58
CA THR A 131 6.67 5.04 17.40
C THR A 131 8.11 5.44 17.63
N GLN A 132 8.77 4.89 18.66
CA GLN A 132 10.18 5.16 18.93
C GLN A 132 11.08 4.66 17.79
N VAL A 133 10.84 3.48 17.23
CA VAL A 133 11.60 2.96 16.10
C VAL A 133 11.38 3.80 14.84
N LEU A 134 10.13 4.21 14.57
CA LEU A 134 9.79 5.03 13.40
C LEU A 134 10.36 6.46 13.50
N ALA A 135 10.58 6.98 14.70
CA ALA A 135 11.16 8.31 14.91
C ALA A 135 12.60 8.46 14.38
N ASP A 136 13.32 7.36 14.18
CA ASP A 136 14.64 7.37 13.54
C ASP A 136 14.58 7.69 12.03
N TYR A 137 13.38 7.74 11.44
CA TYR A 137 13.15 7.87 10.00
C TYR A 137 12.31 9.13 9.68
N PRO A 138 12.92 10.33 9.64
CA PRO A 138 12.20 11.60 9.44
C PRO A 138 11.50 11.71 8.08
N GLN A 139 11.84 10.85 7.12
CA GLN A 139 11.19 10.75 5.81
C GLN A 139 9.78 10.14 5.89
N LEU A 140 9.40 9.57 7.04
CA LEU A 140 8.13 8.89 7.25
C LEU A 140 7.29 9.63 8.29
N LYS A 141 6.29 10.38 7.83
CA LYS A 141 5.29 10.96 8.73
C LYS A 141 4.42 9.82 9.28
N VAL A 142 4.11 9.84 10.57
CA VAL A 142 3.31 8.80 11.24
C VAL A 142 2.12 9.44 11.94
N ARG A 143 0.94 8.83 11.75
CA ARG A 143 -0.30 9.18 12.47
C ARG A 143 -0.92 7.93 13.07
N THR A 144 -1.52 8.05 14.24
CA THR A 144 -2.15 6.94 14.95
C THR A 144 -3.65 7.18 15.12
N GLU A 145 -4.44 6.21 14.72
CA GLU A 145 -5.90 6.12 14.87
C GLU A 145 -6.23 4.86 15.71
N VAL A 146 -5.49 4.68 16.81
CA VAL A 146 -5.64 3.54 17.74
C VAL A 146 -6.56 3.97 18.88
N THR A 147 -7.66 3.23 19.05
CA THR A 147 -8.71 3.52 20.04
C THR A 147 -8.64 2.58 21.24
N THR A 148 -8.07 1.39 21.04
CA THR A 148 -7.95 0.34 22.04
C THR A 148 -6.73 0.59 22.94
N ALA A 149 -6.91 0.42 24.25
CA ALA A 149 -5.80 0.51 25.20
C ALA A 149 -4.86 -0.69 25.03
N LEU A 150 -3.59 -0.42 24.72
CA LEU A 150 -2.57 -1.45 24.54
C LEU A 150 -1.88 -1.78 25.86
N ARG A 151 -1.47 -3.04 26.03
CA ARG A 151 -0.77 -3.45 27.24
C ARG A 151 0.66 -2.88 27.28
N THR A 152 1.10 -2.47 28.46
CA THR A 152 2.50 -2.18 28.73
C THR A 152 3.26 -3.49 28.91
N ARG A 153 4.32 -3.69 28.13
CA ARG A 153 5.18 -4.88 28.22
C ARG A 153 6.32 -4.57 29.20
N PRO A 154 6.61 -5.46 30.17
CA PRO A 154 7.80 -5.32 31.01
C PRO A 154 9.08 -5.30 30.17
N ILE A 155 9.15 -6.20 29.18
CA ILE A 155 10.27 -6.30 28.24
C ILE A 155 9.73 -6.58 26.84
N CYS A 156 10.20 -5.81 25.86
CA CYS A 156 10.05 -6.07 24.44
C CYS A 156 11.44 -6.09 23.81
N THR A 157 11.73 -7.10 23.01
CA THR A 157 13.05 -7.26 22.38
C THR A 157 12.90 -7.28 20.87
N GLN A 158 13.71 -6.46 20.22
CA GLN A 158 14.07 -6.63 18.82
C GLN A 158 15.35 -7.46 18.80
N TYR A 159 15.36 -8.66 18.23
CA TYR A 159 16.55 -9.51 18.24
C TYR A 159 16.91 -9.96 16.83
N ARG A 160 17.98 -9.35 16.29
CA ARG A 160 18.53 -9.70 14.97
C ARG A 160 17.45 -9.74 13.89
N GLU A 161 16.53 -8.79 13.91
CA GLU A 161 15.54 -8.59 12.86
C GLU A 161 15.64 -7.15 12.34
N THR A 162 15.16 -6.92 11.12
CA THR A 162 15.13 -5.56 10.57
C THR A 162 14.14 -4.71 11.34
N ASP A 163 14.30 -3.38 11.33
CA ASP A 163 13.34 -2.48 11.96
C ASP A 163 11.94 -2.68 11.35
N LEU A 164 11.87 -2.96 10.05
CA LEU A 164 10.61 -3.23 9.34
C LEU A 164 9.95 -4.52 9.85
N ALA A 165 10.72 -5.61 9.93
CA ALA A 165 10.21 -6.89 10.43
C ALA A 165 9.73 -6.79 11.88
N PHE A 166 10.47 -6.05 12.71
CA PHE A 166 10.13 -5.79 14.11
C PHE A 166 8.81 -5.02 14.25
N VAL A 167 8.68 -3.91 13.52
CA VAL A 167 7.47 -3.08 13.52
C VAL A 167 6.27 -3.89 13.05
N GLN A 168 6.37 -4.56 11.89
CA GLN A 168 5.26 -5.36 11.35
C GLN A 168 4.88 -6.51 12.27
N ARG A 169 5.84 -7.11 12.97
CA ARG A 169 5.57 -8.14 13.98
C ARG A 169 4.83 -7.58 15.19
N LEU A 170 5.25 -6.45 15.75
CA LEU A 170 4.58 -5.84 16.90
C LEU A 170 3.18 -5.36 16.58
N LEU A 171 2.98 -4.76 15.41
CA LEU A 171 1.66 -4.38 14.90
C LEU A 171 0.78 -5.63 14.73
N GLY A 172 1.34 -6.71 14.16
CA GLY A 172 0.71 -8.02 14.05
C GLY A 172 0.31 -8.66 15.37
N GLU A 173 1.12 -8.50 16.42
CA GLU A 173 0.82 -9.00 17.77
C GLU A 173 -0.37 -8.28 18.43
N GLU A 174 -0.61 -7.01 18.11
CA GLU A 174 -1.69 -6.19 18.68
C GLU A 174 -2.90 -6.04 17.75
N GLY A 175 -2.89 -6.64 16.56
CA GLY A 175 -3.97 -6.47 15.58
C GLY A 175 -4.05 -5.05 14.98
N LEU A 176 -2.95 -4.30 15.01
CA LEU A 176 -2.89 -2.94 14.47
C LEU A 176 -2.53 -2.97 12.99
N SER A 177 -3.44 -2.51 12.15
CA SER A 177 -3.20 -2.36 10.71
C SER A 177 -2.58 -1.02 10.38
N TYR A 178 -2.02 -0.87 9.18
CA TYR A 178 -1.56 0.41 8.67
C TYR A 178 -1.87 0.59 7.18
N ARG A 179 -2.01 1.85 6.78
CA ARG A 179 -2.22 2.30 5.40
C ARG A 179 -1.39 3.55 5.11
N PHE A 180 -1.23 3.91 3.85
CA PHE A 180 -0.59 5.16 3.45
C PHE A 180 -1.63 6.17 2.97
N GLU A 181 -1.47 7.41 3.41
CA GLU A 181 -2.20 8.55 2.88
C GLU A 181 -1.21 9.52 2.24
N HIS A 182 -1.45 9.84 0.97
CA HIS A 182 -0.62 10.78 0.22
C HIS A 182 -1.27 12.16 0.24
N ASP A 183 -0.47 13.20 0.46
CA ASP A 183 -0.97 14.57 0.33
C ASP A 183 -1.47 14.81 -1.10
N GLN A 184 -2.74 15.19 -1.25
CA GLN A 184 -3.33 15.51 -2.56
C GLN A 184 -3.34 17.02 -2.82
N THR A 185 -2.84 17.81 -1.86
CA THR A 185 -2.80 19.26 -1.89
C THR A 185 -1.36 19.76 -1.86
N SER A 186 -1.13 20.96 -2.37
CA SER A 186 0.11 21.68 -2.10
C SER A 186 0.01 22.32 -0.72
N SER A 187 0.16 21.51 0.34
CA SER A 187 0.15 21.99 1.73
C SER A 187 1.47 22.67 2.10
N ASP A 188 1.46 23.51 3.14
CA ASP A 188 2.65 24.22 3.65
C ASP A 188 3.75 23.26 4.16
N ASP A 189 3.37 22.02 4.53
CA ASP A 189 4.30 20.97 5.00
C ASP A 189 5.01 20.23 3.85
N GLY A 190 4.75 20.63 2.61
CA GLY A 190 5.30 20.04 1.39
C GLY A 190 4.72 18.65 1.05
N PRO A 191 4.92 18.22 -0.21
CA PRO A 191 4.45 16.92 -0.69
C PRO A 191 5.01 15.77 0.17
N GLY A 192 4.18 14.78 0.48
CA GLY A 192 4.60 13.63 1.28
C GLY A 192 3.54 12.57 1.50
N HIS A 193 3.96 11.44 2.08
CA HIS A 193 3.08 10.35 2.50
C HIS A 193 3.10 10.19 4.02
N THR A 194 1.96 9.79 4.59
CA THR A 194 1.79 9.51 6.02
C THR A 194 1.43 8.05 6.21
N LEU A 195 2.18 7.36 7.07
CA LEU A 195 1.81 6.05 7.59
C LEU A 195 0.75 6.22 8.68
N VAL A 196 -0.46 5.73 8.43
CA VAL A 196 -1.55 5.77 9.38
C VAL A 196 -1.72 4.39 10.01
N ILE A 197 -1.42 4.27 11.30
CA ILE A 197 -1.60 3.04 12.10
C ILE A 197 -2.97 3.08 12.77
N PHE A 198 -3.78 2.04 12.63
CA PHE A 198 -5.16 1.99 13.12
C PHE A 198 -5.52 0.60 13.66
N ASP A 199 -6.49 0.54 14.58
CA ASP A 199 -7.07 -0.72 15.04
C ASP A 199 -8.40 -1.03 14.32
N THR A 200 -8.99 -2.20 14.55
CA THR A 200 -10.22 -2.61 13.87
C THR A 200 -11.47 -1.79 14.28
N GLN A 201 -11.38 -0.97 15.33
CA GLN A 201 -12.47 -0.12 15.82
C GLN A 201 -12.36 1.31 15.31
N ALA A 202 -11.25 1.66 14.65
CA ALA A 202 -11.05 2.96 14.04
C ALA A 202 -12.13 3.27 12.99
N ALA A 203 -12.48 4.55 12.88
CA ALA A 203 -13.43 5.00 11.86
C ALA A 203 -12.87 4.74 10.45
N GLN A 204 -13.61 3.99 9.65
CA GLN A 204 -13.23 3.69 8.27
C GLN A 204 -13.25 4.97 7.42
N PRO A 205 -12.11 5.44 6.88
CA PRO A 205 -12.10 6.62 6.00
C PRO A 205 -12.84 6.35 4.70
N THR A 206 -13.48 7.39 4.16
CA THR A 206 -14.19 7.36 2.87
C THR A 206 -13.28 7.91 1.79
N GLY A 207 -13.27 7.25 0.63
CA GLY A 207 -12.52 7.72 -0.54
C GLY A 207 -13.17 8.92 -1.22
N ALA A 208 -12.42 9.60 -2.09
CA ALA A 208 -12.89 10.75 -2.85
C ALA A 208 -12.67 10.55 -4.37
N PRO A 209 -13.72 10.58 -5.21
CA PRO A 209 -15.14 10.57 -4.84
C PRO A 209 -15.55 9.29 -4.09
N ALA A 210 -16.57 9.41 -3.24
CA ALA A 210 -17.04 8.29 -2.42
C ALA A 210 -17.73 7.19 -3.25
N ALA A 211 -18.33 7.56 -4.37
CA ALA A 211 -19.03 6.63 -5.26
C ALA A 211 -18.15 6.26 -6.45
N VAL A 212 -18.11 4.97 -6.77
CA VAL A 212 -17.40 4.41 -7.92
C VAL A 212 -18.40 3.65 -8.79
N ARG A 213 -18.50 4.02 -10.06
CA ARG A 213 -19.44 3.38 -10.98
C ARG A 213 -18.89 2.06 -11.53
N PHE A 214 -19.78 1.09 -11.71
CA PHE A 214 -19.54 -0.12 -12.47
C PHE A 214 -20.02 0.09 -13.91
N HIS A 215 -19.09 0.11 -14.86
CA HIS A 215 -19.39 0.37 -16.26
C HIS A 215 -18.26 -0.11 -17.18
N ARG A 216 -18.55 -0.25 -18.48
CA ARG A 216 -17.52 -0.53 -19.49
C ARG A 216 -16.49 0.60 -19.52
N ILE A 217 -15.23 0.27 -19.81
CA ILE A 217 -14.17 1.25 -20.07
C ILE A 217 -14.02 1.38 -21.58
N ASP A 218 -14.28 2.57 -22.10
CA ASP A 218 -14.16 2.88 -23.53
C ASP A 218 -13.55 4.29 -23.70
N ALA A 219 -12.94 4.56 -24.86
CA ALA A 219 -12.29 5.84 -25.15
C ALA A 219 -13.27 7.02 -25.21
N THR A 220 -14.56 6.75 -25.39
CA THR A 220 -15.63 7.77 -25.40
C THR A 220 -16.17 8.10 -24.01
N GLU A 221 -15.81 7.32 -22.99
CA GLU A 221 -16.26 7.53 -21.62
C GLU A 221 -15.45 8.67 -20.97
N GLN A 222 -16.14 9.62 -20.35
CA GLN A 222 -15.50 10.75 -19.67
C GLN A 222 -15.09 10.42 -18.24
N ASP A 223 -15.86 9.55 -17.59
CA ASP A 223 -15.66 9.19 -16.18
C ASP A 223 -14.89 7.89 -16.02
N ASP A 224 -14.17 7.77 -14.92
CA ASP A 224 -13.54 6.51 -14.53
C ASP A 224 -14.59 5.47 -14.11
N ALA A 225 -14.29 4.18 -14.34
CA ALA A 225 -15.18 3.09 -13.98
C ALA A 225 -14.43 1.83 -13.54
N VAL A 226 -15.11 1.02 -12.72
CA VAL A 226 -14.79 -0.40 -12.52
C VAL A 226 -15.53 -1.19 -13.59
N SER A 227 -14.82 -2.04 -14.32
CA SER A 227 -15.36 -2.84 -15.43
C SER A 227 -15.55 -4.31 -15.08
N VAL A 228 -14.77 -4.82 -14.14
CA VAL A 228 -14.90 -6.16 -13.58
C VAL A 228 -15.00 -6.00 -12.08
N PHE A 229 -15.97 -6.67 -11.46
CA PHE A 229 -16.09 -6.77 -10.02
C PHE A 229 -16.73 -8.11 -9.69
N SER A 230 -15.99 -8.99 -9.02
CA SER A 230 -16.41 -10.39 -8.83
C SER A 230 -16.07 -10.87 -7.44
N GLU A 231 -17.00 -11.58 -6.81
CA GLU A 231 -16.81 -12.19 -5.51
C GLU A 231 -15.88 -13.41 -5.61
N ARG A 232 -15.00 -13.56 -4.62
CA ARG A 232 -14.15 -14.72 -4.40
C ARG A 232 -14.35 -15.21 -2.98
N ARG A 233 -14.45 -16.53 -2.83
CA ARG A 233 -14.55 -17.20 -1.53
C ARG A 233 -13.56 -18.34 -1.45
N GLN A 234 -13.01 -18.57 -0.27
CA GLN A 234 -12.14 -19.70 0.00
C GLN A 234 -12.28 -20.17 1.45
N LEU A 235 -11.84 -21.40 1.71
CA LEU A 235 -11.71 -21.92 3.06
C LEU A 235 -10.60 -21.20 3.81
N VAL A 236 -10.84 -20.95 5.09
CA VAL A 236 -9.93 -20.29 6.03
C VAL A 236 -10.05 -20.98 7.39
N PRO A 237 -9.08 -20.81 8.30
CA PRO A 237 -9.26 -21.18 9.70
C PRO A 237 -10.52 -20.54 10.29
N ASP A 238 -11.27 -21.34 11.05
CA ASP A 238 -12.52 -20.93 11.69
C ASP A 238 -12.36 -20.75 13.20
N GLN A 239 -11.24 -21.16 13.77
CA GLN A 239 -10.95 -21.05 15.19
C GLN A 239 -9.48 -20.69 15.44
N VAL A 240 -9.27 -19.88 16.48
CA VAL A 240 -7.94 -19.64 17.05
C VAL A 240 -8.02 -19.85 18.55
N THR A 241 -7.16 -20.71 19.08
CA THR A 241 -6.98 -20.90 20.51
C THR A 241 -5.58 -20.46 20.91
N THR A 242 -5.48 -19.57 21.90
CA THR A 242 -4.20 -19.14 22.45
C THR A 242 -4.07 -19.47 23.93
N ALA A 243 -2.85 -19.75 24.37
CA ALA A 243 -2.53 -19.97 25.78
C ALA A 243 -1.18 -19.36 26.16
N SER A 244 -1.02 -18.99 27.43
CA SER A 244 0.21 -18.47 27.99
C SER A 244 0.35 -18.91 29.44
N TRP A 245 1.50 -19.49 29.78
CA TRP A 245 1.83 -19.89 31.15
C TRP A 245 2.29 -18.69 31.99
N LYS A 246 1.82 -18.60 33.24
CA LYS A 246 2.25 -17.62 34.25
C LYS A 246 2.97 -18.34 35.40
N PRO A 247 4.32 -18.38 35.41
CA PRO A 247 5.10 -19.16 36.37
C PRO A 247 4.95 -18.67 37.80
N ASP A 248 4.80 -17.35 37.98
CA ASP A 248 4.59 -16.67 39.26
C ASP A 248 3.28 -17.08 39.95
N GLN A 249 2.27 -17.45 39.15
CA GLN A 249 0.92 -17.80 39.62
C GLN A 249 0.59 -19.29 39.45
N VAL A 250 1.47 -20.06 38.81
CA VAL A 250 1.27 -21.49 38.50
C VAL A 250 -0.07 -21.72 37.78
N LEU A 251 -0.39 -20.86 36.81
CA LEU A 251 -1.64 -20.95 36.04
C LEU A 251 -1.42 -20.67 34.55
N SER A 252 -2.35 -21.14 33.72
CA SER A 252 -2.42 -20.81 32.30
C SER A 252 -3.54 -19.81 32.04
N VAL A 253 -3.24 -18.79 31.26
CA VAL A 253 -4.21 -17.83 30.73
C VAL A 253 -4.46 -18.21 29.27
N ALA A 254 -5.73 -18.34 28.88
CA ALA A 254 -6.10 -18.72 27.52
C ALA A 254 -7.25 -17.87 26.98
N GLY A 255 -7.40 -17.87 25.65
CA GLY A 255 -8.49 -17.24 24.93
C GLY A 255 -8.78 -18.01 23.65
N THR A 256 -10.05 -18.04 23.24
CA THR A 256 -10.49 -18.77 22.05
C THR A 256 -11.46 -17.91 21.26
N ALA A 257 -11.14 -17.64 20.00
CA ALA A 257 -12.03 -16.99 19.06
C ALA A 257 -12.51 -18.02 18.04
N GLN A 258 -13.80 -17.96 17.69
CA GLN A 258 -14.40 -18.87 16.72
C GLN A 258 -15.33 -18.09 15.78
N ALA A 259 -15.28 -18.42 14.51
CA ALA A 259 -16.18 -17.90 13.50
C ALA A 259 -17.61 -18.43 13.73
N PRO A 260 -18.65 -17.62 13.48
CA PRO A 260 -20.01 -18.12 13.45
C PRO A 260 -20.13 -19.25 12.41
N HIS A 261 -20.78 -20.35 12.79
CA HIS A 261 -21.08 -21.44 11.86
C HIS A 261 -22.17 -21.00 10.87
N ASP A 262 -21.93 -21.20 9.57
CA ASP A 262 -22.94 -21.00 8.53
C ASP A 262 -23.73 -22.30 8.37
N GLY A 263 -24.98 -22.31 8.84
CA GLY A 263 -25.85 -23.50 8.79
C GLY A 263 -26.21 -23.97 7.38
N ASN A 264 -25.91 -23.18 6.34
CA ASN A 264 -26.07 -23.60 4.94
C ASN A 264 -24.76 -24.14 4.33
N ALA A 265 -23.64 -24.04 5.05
CA ALA A 265 -22.36 -24.56 4.59
C ALA A 265 -22.24 -26.06 4.87
N PRO A 266 -21.47 -26.81 4.07
CA PRO A 266 -21.12 -28.19 4.38
C PRO A 266 -20.46 -28.31 5.75
N GLU A 267 -20.75 -29.39 6.46
CA GLU A 267 -20.06 -29.70 7.72
C GLU A 267 -18.60 -30.07 7.42
N LEU A 268 -17.68 -29.34 8.05
CA LEU A 268 -16.24 -29.53 7.95
C LEU A 268 -15.68 -29.77 9.36
N PRO A 269 -14.52 -30.46 9.50
CA PRO A 269 -13.82 -30.50 10.77
C PRO A 269 -13.41 -29.08 11.20
N SER A 270 -13.29 -28.85 12.51
CA SER A 270 -12.73 -27.59 13.03
C SER A 270 -11.32 -27.38 12.46
N LEU A 271 -11.08 -26.18 11.93
CA LEU A 271 -9.82 -25.74 11.34
C LEU A 271 -9.13 -24.78 12.32
N ASP A 272 -8.82 -25.29 13.53
CA ASP A 272 -8.20 -24.53 14.61
C ASP A 272 -6.72 -24.21 14.36
N VAL A 273 -6.34 -22.99 14.73
CA VAL A 273 -4.95 -22.56 14.89
C VAL A 273 -4.65 -22.38 16.37
N PHE A 274 -3.85 -23.31 16.91
CA PHE A 274 -3.40 -23.26 18.30
C PHE A 274 -2.06 -22.52 18.44
N ASP A 275 -2.02 -21.49 19.28
CA ASP A 275 -0.84 -20.67 19.59
C ASP A 275 -0.61 -20.56 21.10
N ALA A 276 0.30 -21.37 21.63
CA ALA A 276 0.75 -21.30 23.02
C ALA A 276 2.19 -20.77 23.17
N ASP A 277 2.64 -19.94 22.21
CA ASP A 277 4.02 -19.47 22.22
C ASP A 277 4.26 -18.51 23.41
N ARG A 278 5.19 -18.92 24.27
CA ARG A 278 5.79 -18.17 25.40
C ARG A 278 4.99 -18.08 26.70
N SER A 279 5.76 -18.13 27.77
CA SER A 279 5.31 -17.78 29.12
C SER A 279 5.17 -16.25 29.26
N GLY A 280 4.16 -15.79 30.00
CA GLY A 280 3.98 -14.38 30.35
C GLY A 280 3.50 -13.49 29.19
N ARG A 281 2.95 -14.08 28.12
CA ARG A 281 2.47 -13.34 26.96
C ARG A 281 1.21 -12.52 27.26
N PHE A 282 0.36 -12.99 28.17
CA PHE A 282 -0.86 -12.32 28.58
C PHE A 282 -0.93 -12.21 30.10
N ASP A 283 -1.35 -11.05 30.58
CA ASP A 283 -1.55 -10.79 32.00
C ASP A 283 -2.92 -11.32 32.46
N THR A 284 -3.91 -11.27 31.57
CA THR A 284 -5.32 -11.61 31.81
C THR A 284 -5.94 -12.40 30.65
N ALA A 285 -7.01 -13.16 30.93
CA ALA A 285 -7.75 -13.91 29.92
C ALA A 285 -8.38 -13.00 28.86
N ALA A 286 -8.74 -11.76 29.22
CA ALA A 286 -9.25 -10.78 28.27
C ALA A 286 -8.20 -10.40 27.20
N GLN A 287 -6.93 -10.27 27.58
CA GLN A 287 -5.85 -10.02 26.62
C GLN A 287 -5.63 -11.23 25.69
N ALA A 288 -5.65 -12.44 26.25
CA ALA A 288 -5.55 -13.67 25.46
C ALA A 288 -6.72 -13.79 24.46
N GLN A 289 -7.94 -13.49 24.91
CA GLN A 289 -9.13 -13.47 24.06
C GLN A 289 -9.03 -12.43 22.95
N HIS A 290 -8.58 -11.21 23.27
CA HIS A 290 -8.39 -10.14 22.30
C HIS A 290 -7.37 -10.53 21.22
N TYR A 291 -6.25 -11.12 21.62
CA TYR A 291 -5.25 -11.66 20.68
C TYR A 291 -5.84 -12.74 19.77
N ALA A 292 -6.59 -13.70 20.32
CA ALA A 292 -7.25 -14.75 19.54
C ALA A 292 -8.24 -14.15 18.51
N THR A 293 -9.01 -13.12 18.90
CA THR A 293 -9.96 -12.44 18.01
C THR A 293 -9.26 -11.80 16.82
N HIS A 294 -8.25 -10.95 17.03
CA HIS A 294 -7.56 -10.30 15.91
C HIS A 294 -6.76 -11.27 15.04
N ARG A 295 -6.21 -12.33 15.64
CA ARG A 295 -5.57 -13.40 14.88
C ARG A 295 -6.58 -14.12 13.98
N LEU A 296 -7.79 -14.40 14.47
CA LEU A 296 -8.86 -14.98 13.67
C LEU A 296 -9.33 -14.01 12.58
N ASP A 297 -9.49 -12.72 12.88
CA ASP A 297 -9.86 -11.69 11.90
C ASP A 297 -8.85 -11.67 10.73
N ALA A 298 -7.55 -11.67 11.03
CA ALA A 298 -6.50 -11.68 10.01
C ALA A 298 -6.53 -12.95 9.13
N LEU A 299 -6.74 -14.12 9.75
CA LEU A 299 -6.84 -15.40 9.03
C LEU A 299 -8.09 -15.49 8.16
N ARG A 300 -9.17 -14.82 8.55
CA ARG A 300 -10.45 -14.84 7.86
C ARG A 300 -10.61 -13.74 6.81
N LEU A 301 -9.72 -12.76 6.77
CA LEU A 301 -9.74 -11.67 5.79
C LEU A 301 -9.92 -12.15 4.33
N PRO A 302 -9.25 -13.23 3.86
CA PRO A 302 -9.41 -13.67 2.48
C PRO A 302 -10.63 -14.59 2.26
N ALA A 303 -11.44 -14.90 3.28
CA ALA A 303 -12.59 -15.80 3.18
C ALA A 303 -13.66 -15.31 2.19
N ARG A 304 -13.83 -13.99 2.10
CA ARG A 304 -14.75 -13.32 1.18
C ARG A 304 -14.13 -12.01 0.70
N THR A 305 -13.60 -12.03 -0.52
CA THR A 305 -13.01 -10.86 -1.17
C THR A 305 -13.68 -10.58 -2.50
N PHE A 306 -13.43 -9.41 -3.08
CA PHE A 306 -13.94 -9.00 -4.37
C PHE A 306 -12.76 -8.57 -5.24
N ARG A 307 -12.51 -9.26 -6.36
CA ARG A 307 -11.51 -8.85 -7.34
C ARG A 307 -12.14 -7.86 -8.29
N GLY A 308 -11.57 -6.67 -8.36
CA GLY A 308 -11.96 -5.60 -9.25
C GLY A 308 -10.91 -5.28 -10.33
N GLN A 309 -11.36 -4.84 -11.51
CA GLN A 309 -10.51 -4.23 -12.54
C GLN A 309 -11.19 -2.98 -13.08
N GLY A 310 -10.43 -1.94 -13.38
CA GLY A 310 -10.99 -0.64 -13.76
C GLY A 310 -10.02 0.28 -14.48
N ALA A 311 -10.45 1.54 -14.59
CA ALA A 311 -9.60 2.69 -14.88
C ALA A 311 -9.79 3.82 -13.84
N VAL A 312 -10.13 3.47 -12.60
CA VAL A 312 -10.39 4.43 -11.49
C VAL A 312 -9.09 4.87 -10.87
N ARG A 313 -8.69 6.10 -11.20
CA ARG A 313 -7.40 6.67 -10.79
C ARG A 313 -7.39 7.08 -9.32
N THR A 314 -8.55 7.31 -8.71
CA THR A 314 -8.70 7.86 -7.36
C THR A 314 -8.89 6.81 -6.25
N LEU A 315 -8.79 5.50 -6.56
CA LEU A 315 -8.90 4.44 -5.55
C LEU A 315 -7.67 4.38 -4.65
N GLU A 316 -7.84 4.50 -3.35
CA GLU A 316 -6.79 4.40 -2.35
C GLU A 316 -6.98 3.14 -1.49
N ALA A 317 -5.87 2.47 -1.14
CA ALA A 317 -5.90 1.28 -0.30
C ALA A 317 -6.35 1.65 1.13
N GLY A 318 -7.30 0.91 1.68
CA GLY A 318 -7.82 1.13 3.02
C GLY A 318 -8.86 2.23 3.15
N LYS A 319 -9.37 2.81 2.05
CA LYS A 319 -10.54 3.72 2.06
C LYS A 319 -11.80 3.03 1.52
N SER A 320 -12.96 3.43 2.01
CA SER A 320 -14.26 2.88 1.63
C SER A 320 -14.86 3.62 0.43
N TYR A 321 -15.40 2.85 -0.53
CA TYR A 321 -16.06 3.34 -1.73
C TYR A 321 -17.40 2.62 -1.93
N VAL A 322 -18.44 3.37 -2.28
CA VAL A 322 -19.76 2.83 -2.64
C VAL A 322 -19.79 2.48 -4.12
N LEU A 323 -20.02 1.20 -4.43
CA LEU A 323 -20.18 0.76 -5.82
C LEU A 323 -21.57 1.15 -6.33
N THR A 324 -21.65 1.73 -7.53
CA THR A 324 -22.92 2.10 -8.17
C THR A 324 -23.06 1.44 -9.53
N GLN A 325 -24.29 1.30 -10.03
CA GLN A 325 -24.59 0.74 -11.37
C GLN A 325 -24.19 -0.74 -11.58
N HIS A 326 -23.72 -1.43 -10.54
CA HIS A 326 -23.53 -2.87 -10.58
C HIS A 326 -24.88 -3.59 -10.43
N PRO A 327 -25.19 -4.62 -11.25
CA PRO A 327 -26.50 -5.28 -11.24
C PRO A 327 -26.95 -5.75 -9.85
N ASP A 328 -26.06 -6.40 -9.09
CA ASP A 328 -26.42 -7.00 -7.79
C ASP A 328 -25.84 -6.28 -6.56
N LEU A 329 -24.84 -5.40 -6.76
CA LEU A 329 -23.99 -4.85 -5.69
C LEU A 329 -24.07 -3.32 -5.61
N SER A 330 -24.93 -2.69 -6.42
CA SER A 330 -25.11 -1.23 -6.38
C SER A 330 -25.61 -0.78 -5.00
N GLY A 331 -24.97 0.25 -4.44
CA GLY A 331 -25.23 0.77 -3.10
C GLY A 331 -24.41 0.12 -1.99
N GLN A 332 -23.69 -0.98 -2.27
CA GLN A 332 -22.80 -1.61 -1.29
C GLN A 332 -21.44 -0.91 -1.25
N ALA A 333 -20.84 -0.85 -0.06
CA ALA A 333 -19.54 -0.24 0.16
C ALA A 333 -18.44 -1.30 0.30
N PHE A 334 -17.28 -1.02 -0.29
CA PHE A 334 -16.11 -1.91 -0.31
C PHE A 334 -14.83 -1.13 0.01
N VAL A 335 -13.87 -1.81 0.62
CA VAL A 335 -12.56 -1.27 0.99
C VAL A 335 -11.49 -2.03 0.19
N PRO A 336 -10.83 -1.40 -0.80
CA PRO A 336 -9.68 -1.99 -1.48
C PRO A 336 -8.55 -2.25 -0.48
N LEU A 337 -8.06 -3.48 -0.42
CA LEU A 337 -6.92 -3.89 0.41
C LEU A 337 -5.61 -3.86 -0.36
N THR A 338 -5.66 -4.16 -1.66
CA THR A 338 -4.52 -4.11 -2.58
C THR A 338 -4.93 -3.41 -3.86
N LEU A 339 -4.03 -2.64 -4.45
CA LEU A 339 -4.19 -1.98 -5.73
C LEU A 339 -2.91 -2.18 -6.55
N ASP A 340 -3.04 -2.76 -7.74
CA ASP A 340 -2.01 -2.87 -8.74
C ASP A 340 -2.33 -1.88 -9.87
N HIS A 341 -1.42 -0.96 -10.17
CA HIS A 341 -1.60 0.13 -11.13
C HIS A 341 -0.70 -0.08 -12.33
N VAL A 342 -1.22 0.23 -13.52
CA VAL A 342 -0.42 0.32 -14.74
C VAL A 342 -0.86 1.55 -15.52
N ALA A 343 0.08 2.43 -15.83
CA ALA A 343 -0.21 3.66 -16.56
C ALA A 343 0.84 3.93 -17.63
N THR A 344 0.40 4.43 -18.78
CA THR A 344 1.28 4.90 -19.86
C THR A 344 1.01 6.38 -20.12
N ASN A 345 2.06 7.17 -20.27
CA ASN A 345 1.94 8.59 -20.51
C ASN A 345 1.54 8.89 -21.96
N ASN A 346 1.07 10.10 -22.22
CA ASN A 346 0.69 10.56 -23.56
C ASN A 346 1.89 11.10 -24.36
N LEU A 347 3.07 10.47 -24.26
CA LEU A 347 4.29 10.96 -24.91
C LEU A 347 4.20 10.90 -26.44
N GLY A 348 3.60 9.84 -26.99
CA GLY A 348 3.61 9.59 -28.42
C GLY A 348 2.72 10.51 -29.29
N THR A 349 2.03 11.50 -28.72
CA THR A 349 1.46 12.65 -29.47
C THR A 349 2.43 13.82 -29.58
N ALA A 350 3.40 13.91 -28.67
CA ALA A 350 4.44 14.93 -28.67
C ALA A 350 5.73 14.43 -29.35
N LEU A 351 6.11 13.16 -29.15
CA LEU A 351 7.37 12.58 -29.62
C LEU A 351 7.12 11.39 -30.58
N PRO A 352 6.86 11.64 -31.87
CA PRO A 352 6.54 10.58 -32.84
C PRO A 352 7.70 9.61 -33.13
N HIS A 353 8.95 10.01 -32.84
CA HIS A 353 10.15 9.17 -33.01
C HIS A 353 10.38 8.17 -31.87
N LEU A 354 9.62 8.25 -30.78
CA LEU A 354 9.68 7.37 -29.61
C LEU A 354 9.07 5.96 -29.89
N ARG A 355 9.17 5.47 -31.13
CA ARG A 355 8.69 4.15 -31.54
C ARG A 355 9.68 3.07 -31.11
N GLY A 356 9.44 2.53 -29.91
CA GLY A 356 9.65 1.12 -29.55
C GLY A 356 11.08 0.62 -29.33
N SER A 357 11.46 0.38 -28.07
CA SER A 357 12.28 -0.79 -27.72
C SER A 357 11.35 -1.96 -27.35
N GLN A 358 11.79 -3.18 -27.66
CA GLN A 358 11.09 -4.49 -27.68
C GLN A 358 10.36 -4.99 -26.40
N THR A 359 9.83 -4.13 -25.54
CA THR A 359 8.96 -4.52 -24.40
C THR A 359 7.50 -4.16 -24.66
N ASP A 360 7.07 -4.21 -25.92
CA ASP A 360 5.70 -3.92 -26.39
C ASP A 360 4.72 -5.06 -26.02
N ASP A 361 4.82 -5.57 -24.79
CA ASP A 361 3.84 -6.47 -24.17
C ASP A 361 2.74 -5.66 -23.45
N SER A 362 2.76 -4.33 -23.56
CA SER A 362 1.70 -3.51 -22.99
C SER A 362 0.50 -3.47 -23.94
N THR A 363 -0.53 -4.25 -23.60
CA THR A 363 -1.89 -4.18 -24.16
C THR A 363 -2.61 -2.83 -23.93
N LEU A 364 -1.87 -1.77 -23.55
CA LEU A 364 -2.34 -0.47 -23.10
C LEU A 364 -1.96 0.60 -24.13
N GLY A 365 -2.96 1.29 -24.68
CA GLY A 365 -2.73 2.40 -25.62
C GLY A 365 -2.11 3.63 -24.96
N LYS A 366 -1.64 4.61 -25.76
CA LYS A 366 -1.02 5.85 -25.26
C LYS A 366 -1.95 6.60 -24.28
N GLY A 367 -1.41 7.14 -23.19
CA GLY A 367 -2.19 7.95 -22.24
C GLY A 367 -3.28 7.15 -21.53
N SER A 368 -3.00 5.89 -21.17
CA SER A 368 -3.98 5.01 -20.55
C SER A 368 -3.60 4.66 -19.12
N TYR A 369 -4.63 4.34 -18.33
CA TYR A 369 -4.50 3.83 -16.98
C TYR A 369 -5.43 2.63 -16.80
N ARG A 370 -4.93 1.62 -16.10
CA ARG A 370 -5.68 0.48 -15.61
C ARG A 370 -5.26 0.18 -14.19
N GLN A 371 -6.20 -0.33 -13.41
CA GLN A 371 -5.89 -0.88 -12.11
C GLN A 371 -6.62 -2.20 -11.89
N GLN A 372 -6.01 -3.04 -11.06
CA GLN A 372 -6.62 -4.23 -10.51
C GLN A 372 -6.55 -4.15 -8.98
N PHE A 373 -7.55 -4.68 -8.28
CA PHE A 373 -7.59 -4.61 -6.83
C PHE A 373 -8.32 -5.79 -6.21
N ASP A 374 -7.96 -6.13 -4.98
CA ASP A 374 -8.79 -6.96 -4.11
C ASP A 374 -9.42 -6.08 -3.03
N ALA A 375 -10.71 -6.21 -2.82
CA ALA A 375 -11.46 -5.48 -1.81
C ALA A 375 -12.23 -6.42 -0.88
N VAL A 376 -12.58 -5.90 0.29
CA VAL A 376 -13.51 -6.55 1.23
C VAL A 376 -14.76 -5.66 1.41
N PRO A 377 -15.92 -6.23 1.78
CA PRO A 377 -17.07 -5.42 2.18
C PRO A 377 -16.71 -4.46 3.31
N ALA A 378 -17.23 -3.24 3.28
CA ALA A 378 -17.08 -2.31 4.39
C ALA A 378 -17.63 -2.92 5.69
N GLY A 379 -16.92 -2.70 6.80
CA GLY A 379 -17.21 -3.32 8.09
C GLY A 379 -16.57 -4.69 8.30
N THR A 380 -15.91 -5.27 7.29
CA THR A 380 -15.03 -6.43 7.51
C THR A 380 -13.84 -6.01 8.38
N PRO A 381 -13.55 -6.68 9.51
CA PRO A 381 -12.38 -6.37 10.32
C PRO A 381 -11.09 -6.56 9.51
N ILE A 382 -10.27 -5.51 9.41
CA ILE A 382 -8.98 -5.55 8.72
C ILE A 382 -7.88 -5.67 9.76
N ALA A 383 -7.29 -6.86 9.86
CA ALA A 383 -6.20 -7.14 10.78
C ALA A 383 -4.93 -7.58 10.02
N PRO A 384 -3.74 -7.21 10.50
CA PRO A 384 -2.48 -7.64 9.91
C PRO A 384 -2.25 -9.14 10.09
N ALA A 385 -1.60 -9.77 9.12
CA ALA A 385 -1.11 -11.13 9.28
C ALA A 385 -0.08 -11.19 10.42
N HIS A 386 -0.19 -12.22 11.27
CA HIS A 386 0.80 -12.44 12.31
C HIS A 386 2.15 -12.84 11.72
N ARG A 387 3.21 -12.45 12.44
CA ARG A 387 4.58 -12.82 12.13
C ARG A 387 5.22 -13.44 13.36
N ASP A 388 5.76 -14.64 13.18
CA ASP A 388 6.47 -15.31 14.26
C ASP A 388 7.75 -14.55 14.63
N ARG A 389 8.18 -14.67 15.88
CA ARG A 389 9.47 -14.10 16.28
C ARG A 389 10.60 -14.85 15.59
N PRO A 390 11.68 -14.16 15.17
CA PRO A 390 12.87 -14.84 14.69
C PRO A 390 13.43 -15.75 15.82
N LEU A 391 13.88 -16.95 15.42
CA LEU A 391 14.53 -17.92 16.31
C LEU A 391 15.91 -17.46 16.79
#